data_AF-A0A1E7ES08-F1
#
_entry.id   AF-A0A1E7ES08-F1
#
_cell.length_a   1.000
_cell.length_b   1.000
_cell.length_c   1.000
_cell.angle_alpha   90.00
_cell.angle_beta   90.00
_cell.angle_gamma   90.00
#
_symmetry.space_group_name_H-M   'P 1'
#
loop_
_entity.id
_entity.type
_entity.pdbx_description
1 polymer ?
#
loop_
_entity_poly.entity_id
_entity_poly.type
_entity_poly.pdbx_seq_one_letter_code
_entity_poly.pdbx_strand_id
1 'polypeptide(L)'
;MSIIDIRDLAQLHIAAAFNEQASGRYFGVQQSYSWKEILTEFQTILSSSSSSNSSSNSNDNDEYNGYDYQLPPLNPNEDYENKIPTQFDHTRKDSLGVTLRPLHDTLKDLIDFFISKGAL
;
A
#
# COMPACT_ATOMS: atom_id res chain seq x y z
N MET A 1 -9.20 4.65 -6.55
CA MET A 1 -9.49 4.04 -5.23
C MET A 1 -8.69 4.77 -4.17
N SER A 2 -9.27 5.00 -2.99
CA SER A 2 -8.59 5.65 -1.86
C SER A 2 -8.00 4.59 -0.93
N ILE A 3 -6.72 4.74 -0.54
CA ILE A 3 -5.99 3.75 0.27
C ILE A 3 -5.33 4.42 1.48
N ILE A 4 -5.23 3.67 2.58
CA ILE A 4 -4.44 3.98 3.77
C ILE A 4 -3.92 2.68 4.38
N ASP A 5 -2.76 2.71 5.02
CA ASP A 5 -2.33 1.59 5.85
C ASP A 5 -3.11 1.53 7.17
N ILE A 6 -3.48 0.31 7.58
CA ILE A 6 -4.27 0.06 8.78
C ILE A 6 -3.63 0.59 10.08
N ARG A 7 -2.29 0.52 10.22
CA ARG A 7 -1.59 1.01 11.41
C ARG A 7 -1.60 2.53 11.46
N ASP A 8 -1.51 3.21 10.31
CA ASP A 8 -1.58 4.67 10.27
C ASP A 8 -3.01 5.16 10.51
N LEU A 9 -4.00 4.43 10.00
CA LEU A 9 -5.40 4.68 10.33
C LEU A 9 -5.64 4.53 11.84
N ALA A 10 -5.08 3.50 12.47
CA ALA A 10 -5.16 3.33 13.93
C ALA A 10 -4.48 4.51 14.67
N GLN A 11 -3.30 4.95 14.22
CA GLN A 11 -2.63 6.13 14.79
C GLN A 11 -3.48 7.40 14.65
N LEU A 12 -4.16 7.62 13.51
CA LEU A 12 -5.09 8.74 13.35
C LEU A 12 -6.23 8.69 14.37
N HIS A 13 -6.78 7.50 14.68
CA HIS A 13 -7.82 7.37 15.70
C HIS A 13 -7.30 7.76 17.08
N ILE A 14 -6.11 7.28 17.46
CA ILE A 14 -5.49 7.62 18.75
C ILE A 14 -5.18 9.12 18.82
N ALA A 15 -4.58 9.68 17.76
CA ALA A 15 -4.24 11.10 17.69
C ALA A 15 -5.49 12.00 17.78
N ALA A 16 -6.58 11.63 17.11
CA ALA A 16 -7.84 12.36 17.22
C ALA A 16 -8.49 12.22 18.59
N ALA A 17 -8.44 11.04 19.20
CA ALA A 17 -9.10 10.77 20.49
C ALA A 17 -8.45 11.49 21.67
N PHE A 18 -7.12 11.68 21.66
CA PHE A 18 -6.37 12.26 22.77
C PHE A 18 -5.90 13.70 22.54
N ASN A 19 -6.22 14.29 21.40
CA ASN A 19 -5.97 15.71 21.16
C ASN A 19 -7.20 16.54 21.59
N GLU A 20 -7.08 17.29 22.68
CA GLU A 20 -8.17 18.13 23.21
C GLU A 20 -8.65 19.21 22.22
N GLN A 21 -7.81 19.57 21.24
CA GLN A 21 -8.16 20.54 20.19
C GLN A 21 -8.81 19.86 18.97
N ALA A 22 -8.83 18.53 18.91
CA ALA A 22 -9.43 17.81 17.79
C ALA A 22 -10.96 17.85 17.83
N SER A 23 -11.57 18.12 16.68
CA SER A 23 -13.03 18.15 16.57
C SER A 23 -13.53 17.94 15.13
N GLY A 24 -14.73 17.36 15.03
CA GLY A 24 -15.38 17.07 13.75
C GLY A 24 -14.88 15.78 13.09
N ARG A 25 -14.79 15.78 11.76
CA ARG A 25 -14.44 14.59 10.97
C ARG A 25 -13.08 14.76 10.31
N TYR A 26 -12.29 13.69 10.35
CA TYR A 26 -10.96 13.61 9.75
C TYR A 26 -10.98 12.57 8.64
N PHE A 27 -10.33 12.86 7.52
CA PHE A 27 -10.18 11.90 6.43
C PHE A 27 -9.21 10.78 6.85
N GLY A 28 -9.68 9.54 6.87
CA GLY A 28 -8.88 8.35 7.11
C GLY A 28 -8.32 7.76 5.81
N VAL A 29 -7.64 8.58 5.00
CA VAL A 29 -7.08 8.20 3.69
C VAL A 29 -5.69 8.82 3.54
N GLN A 30 -4.76 8.11 2.90
CA GLN A 30 -3.48 8.69 2.49
C GLN A 30 -3.67 9.52 1.23
N GLN A 31 -4.14 8.91 0.13
CA GLN A 31 -4.60 9.59 -1.08
C GLN A 31 -5.42 8.63 -1.95
N SER A 32 -5.90 9.13 -3.08
CA SER A 32 -6.50 8.29 -4.13
C SER A 32 -5.48 7.91 -5.19
N TYR A 33 -5.52 6.64 -5.60
CA TYR A 33 -4.71 6.07 -6.67
C TYR A 33 -5.62 5.57 -7.81
N SER A 34 -5.10 5.58 -9.03
CA SER A 34 -5.70 4.85 -10.16
C SER A 34 -5.55 3.33 -9.95
N TRP A 35 -6.39 2.56 -10.64
CA TRP A 35 -6.24 1.10 -10.63
C TRP A 35 -4.91 0.66 -11.26
N LYS A 36 -4.47 1.35 -12.31
CA LYS A 36 -3.19 1.07 -12.96
C LYS A 36 -2.02 1.24 -12.01
N GLU A 37 -1.96 2.34 -11.24
CA GLU A 37 -0.91 2.55 -10.24
C GLU A 37 -0.88 1.42 -9.20
N ILE A 38 -2.04 1.04 -8.65
CA ILE A 38 -2.12 -0.04 -7.65
C ILE A 38 -1.60 -1.36 -8.22
N LEU A 39 -2.04 -1.73 -9.43
CA LEU A 39 -1.67 -3.00 -10.07
C LEU A 39 -0.19 -3.04 -10.50
N THR A 40 0.33 -1.93 -11.01
CA THR A 40 1.76 -1.79 -11.34
C THR A 40 2.63 -1.90 -10.08
N GLU A 41 2.17 -1.35 -8.95
CA GLU A 41 2.89 -1.44 -7.68
C GLU A 41 2.96 -2.89 -7.19
N PHE A 42 1.87 -3.65 -7.25
CA PHE A 42 1.89 -5.10 -7.00
C PHE A 42 2.91 -5.83 -7.87
N GLN A 43 2.91 -5.56 -9.18
CA GLN A 43 3.87 -6.18 -10.09
C GLN A 43 5.31 -5.83 -9.72
N THR A 44 5.56 -4.57 -9.37
CA THR A 44 6.90 -4.09 -9.00
C THR A 44 7.42 -4.81 -7.76
N ILE A 45 6.60 -4.91 -6.71
CA ILE A 45 6.99 -5.56 -5.46
C ILE A 45 7.20 -7.06 -5.66
N LEU A 46 6.24 -7.75 -6.31
CA LEU A 46 6.31 -9.20 -6.52
C LEU A 46 7.49 -9.60 -7.42
N SER A 47 7.86 -8.76 -8.41
CA SER A 47 9.02 -8.99 -9.27
C SER A 47 10.36 -8.75 -8.54
N SER A 48 10.38 -7.80 -7.60
CA SER A 48 11.59 -7.45 -6.84
C SER A 48 11.96 -8.53 -5.83
N SER A 49 10.97 -9.17 -5.20
CA SER A 49 11.18 -10.30 -4.29
C SER A 49 11.87 -11.50 -4.95
N SER A 50 11.78 -11.62 -6.29
CA SER A 50 12.37 -12.69 -7.09
C SER A 50 13.88 -12.56 -7.34
N SER A 51 14.44 -11.35 -7.22
CA SER A 51 15.79 -11.03 -7.73
C SER A 51 16.90 -11.03 -6.67
N SER A 52 16.57 -11.22 -5.39
CA SER A 52 17.53 -11.09 -4.28
C SER A 52 18.30 -12.38 -3.93
N ASN A 53 18.06 -13.51 -4.59
CA ASN A 53 18.67 -14.82 -4.26
C ASN A 53 19.76 -15.27 -5.25
N SER A 54 20.73 -14.42 -5.55
CA SER A 54 21.97 -14.79 -6.26
C SER A 54 23.20 -14.48 -5.40
N SER A 55 23.31 -15.12 -4.22
CA SER A 55 24.58 -15.24 -3.48
C SER A 55 24.53 -16.43 -2.50
N SER A 56 25.22 -17.49 -2.90
CA SER A 56 25.96 -18.51 -2.16
C SER A 56 25.62 -18.87 -0.69
N ASN A 57 25.38 -20.17 -0.52
CA ASN A 57 25.61 -21.05 0.65
C ASN A 57 24.45 -21.43 1.60
N SER A 58 24.05 -22.71 1.41
CA SER A 58 23.79 -23.77 2.39
C SER A 58 22.62 -23.68 3.38
N ASN A 59 21.64 -24.55 3.09
CA ASN A 59 20.78 -25.29 4.02
C ASN A 59 19.73 -24.53 4.82
N ASP A 60 18.77 -23.91 4.14
CA ASP A 60 17.40 -23.79 4.63
C ASP A 60 16.42 -23.98 3.45
N ASN A 61 15.43 -24.86 3.62
CA ASN A 61 14.58 -25.42 2.55
C ASN A 61 13.37 -24.56 2.15
N ASP A 62 13.43 -23.24 2.27
CA ASP A 62 12.32 -22.37 1.83
C ASP A 62 12.70 -21.60 0.55
N GLU A 63 12.69 -22.34 -0.55
CA GLU A 63 12.88 -21.84 -1.92
C GLU A 63 11.68 -20.96 -2.33
N TYR A 64 11.76 -19.65 -2.06
CA TYR A 64 10.80 -18.68 -2.59
C TYR A 64 11.05 -18.47 -4.09
N ASN A 65 10.28 -19.21 -4.90
CA ASN A 65 10.17 -18.96 -6.33
C ASN A 65 9.46 -17.62 -6.56
N GLY A 66 10.08 -16.76 -7.35
CA GLY A 66 9.51 -15.47 -7.73
C GLY A 66 8.09 -15.59 -8.28
N TYR A 67 7.15 -14.81 -7.76
CA TYR A 67 5.78 -14.82 -8.26
C TYR A 67 5.75 -14.24 -9.67
N ASP A 68 5.40 -15.07 -10.65
CA ASP A 68 5.11 -14.64 -12.02
C ASP A 68 3.74 -13.93 -12.05
N TYR A 69 3.70 -12.74 -11.45
CA TYR A 69 2.50 -11.91 -11.42
C TYR A 69 2.30 -11.22 -12.76
N GLN A 70 1.24 -11.61 -13.45
CA GLN A 70 0.75 -10.96 -14.64
C GLN A 70 -0.37 -10.00 -14.27
N LEU A 71 -0.33 -8.77 -14.80
CA LEU A 71 -1.42 -7.81 -14.57
C LEU A 71 -2.75 -8.40 -15.08
N PRO A 72 -3.85 -8.24 -14.34
CA PRO A 72 -5.16 -8.63 -14.84
C PRO A 72 -5.51 -7.81 -16.10
N PRO A 73 -6.33 -8.38 -17.00
CA PRO A 73 -6.76 -7.66 -18.20
C PRO A 73 -7.51 -6.37 -17.80
N LEU A 74 -7.02 -5.25 -18.31
CA LEU A 74 -7.65 -3.94 -18.10
C LEU A 74 -8.86 -3.77 -19.03
N ASN A 75 -9.91 -3.09 -18.55
CA ASN A 75 -11.08 -2.83 -19.39
C ASN A 75 -10.71 -1.81 -20.49
N PRO A 76 -10.78 -2.17 -21.78
CA PRO A 76 -10.34 -1.29 -22.86
C PRO A 76 -11.17 0.00 -22.97
N ASN A 77 -12.37 0.04 -22.37
CA ASN A 77 -13.25 1.21 -22.36
C ASN A 77 -13.00 2.15 -21.17
N GLU A 78 -12.12 1.79 -20.24
CA GLU A 78 -11.78 2.65 -19.10
C GLU A 78 -10.48 3.41 -19.38
N ASP A 79 -10.51 4.73 -19.17
CA ASP A 79 -9.32 5.56 -19.23
C ASP A 79 -8.52 5.42 -17.94
N TYR A 80 -7.46 4.61 -17.98
CA TYR A 80 -6.55 4.42 -16.84
C TYR A 80 -5.40 5.42 -16.82
N GLU A 81 -5.13 6.14 -17.91
CA GLU A 81 -3.97 7.05 -18.01
C GLU A 81 -4.31 8.47 -17.56
N ASN A 82 -5.49 8.99 -17.94
CA ASN A 82 -5.82 10.40 -17.73
C ASN A 82 -6.87 10.61 -16.62
N LYS A 83 -7.34 9.54 -15.99
CA LYS A 83 -8.32 9.63 -14.91
C LYS A 83 -7.66 10.21 -13.66
N ILE A 84 -7.92 11.49 -13.43
CA ILE A 84 -7.46 12.22 -12.25
C ILE A 84 -8.06 11.56 -10.99
N PRO A 85 -7.23 11.06 -10.06
CA PRO A 85 -7.74 10.51 -8.81
C PRO A 85 -8.49 11.57 -7.99
N THR A 86 -9.48 11.13 -7.20
CA THR A 86 -10.22 12.02 -6.29
C THR A 86 -9.26 12.72 -5.32
N GLN A 87 -9.36 14.04 -5.25
CA GLN A 87 -8.55 14.89 -4.38
C GLN A 87 -9.30 15.19 -3.08
N PHE A 88 -8.57 15.30 -1.97
CA PHE A 88 -9.10 15.61 -0.65
C PHE A 88 -8.33 16.78 -0.02
N ASP A 89 -9.02 17.56 0.80
CA ASP A 89 -8.36 18.53 1.67
C ASP A 89 -7.84 17.80 2.93
N HIS A 90 -6.52 17.67 3.02
CA HIS A 90 -5.84 16.99 4.12
C HIS A 90 -5.46 17.91 5.28
N THR A 91 -5.71 19.23 5.20
CA THR A 91 -5.27 20.21 6.21
C THR A 91 -5.65 19.79 7.64
N ARG A 92 -6.88 19.32 7.83
CA ARG A 92 -7.37 18.87 9.14
C ARG A 92 -6.77 17.53 9.56
N LYS A 93 -6.60 16.58 8.64
CA LYS A 93 -5.92 15.29 8.92
C LYS A 93 -4.48 15.54 9.37
N ASP A 94 -3.79 16.42 8.67
CA ASP A 94 -2.39 16.73 8.90
C ASP A 94 -2.17 17.47 10.22
N SER A 95 -3.19 18.18 10.72
CA SER A 95 -3.15 18.80 12.05
C SER A 95 -3.08 17.80 13.20
N LEU A 96 -3.30 16.50 12.97
CA LEU A 96 -3.12 15.45 13.97
C LEU A 96 -1.66 14.99 14.11
N GLY A 97 -0.76 15.42 13.23
CA GLY A 97 0.67 15.12 13.32
C GLY A 97 1.05 13.67 13.00
N VAL A 98 0.15 12.88 12.40
CA VAL A 98 0.41 11.49 12.00
C VAL A 98 0.98 11.46 10.58
N THR A 99 2.18 10.88 10.43
CA THR A 99 2.79 10.62 9.13
C THR A 99 2.22 9.34 8.54
N LEU A 100 1.69 9.42 7.32
CA LEU A 100 1.10 8.28 6.61
C LEU A 100 2.12 7.67 5.66
N ARG A 101 2.22 6.35 5.66
CA ARG A 101 3.11 5.59 4.77
C ARG A 101 2.59 5.59 3.34
N PRO A 102 3.50 5.60 2.35
CA PRO A 102 3.13 5.58 0.94
C PRO A 102 2.55 4.22 0.53
N LEU A 103 1.97 4.17 -0.68
CA LEU A 103 1.42 2.95 -1.27
C LEU A 103 2.43 1.81 -1.31
N HIS A 104 3.66 2.10 -1.75
CA HIS A 104 4.74 1.11 -1.86
C HIS A 104 4.94 0.35 -0.54
N ASP A 105 5.23 1.08 0.54
CA ASP A 105 5.48 0.48 1.87
C ASP A 105 4.24 -0.26 2.39
N THR A 106 3.05 0.29 2.13
CA THR A 106 1.78 -0.33 2.54
C THR A 106 1.57 -1.68 1.85
N LEU A 107 1.77 -1.75 0.53
CA LEU A 107 1.60 -2.97 -0.24
C LEU A 107 2.73 -3.96 -0.02
N LYS A 108 3.96 -3.47 0.19
CA LYS A 108 5.11 -4.31 0.48
C LYS A 108 4.92 -5.07 1.80
N ASP A 109 4.56 -4.35 2.86
CA ASP A 109 4.30 -4.97 4.17
C ASP A 109 3.12 -5.97 4.11
N LEU A 110 2.11 -5.70 3.28
CA LEU A 110 0.99 -6.62 3.04
C LEU A 110 1.47 -7.92 2.37
N ILE A 111 2.29 -7.82 1.32
CA ILE A 111 2.83 -8.98 0.59
C ILE A 111 3.75 -9.78 1.51
N ASP A 112 4.67 -9.11 2.21
CA ASP A 112 5.58 -9.74 3.18
C ASP A 112 4.80 -10.47 4.28
N PHE A 113 3.68 -9.89 4.74
CA PHE A 113 2.79 -10.55 5.68
C PHE A 113 2.18 -11.82 5.09
N PHE A 114 1.65 -11.80 3.87
CA PHE A 114 1.04 -13.00 3.27
C PHE A 114 2.05 -14.11 2.99
N ILE A 115 3.25 -13.75 2.50
CA ILE A 115 4.42 -14.63 2.39
C ILE A 115 4.71 -15.28 3.75
N SER A 116 4.83 -14.50 4.82
CA SER A 116 5.10 -15.02 6.17
C SER A 116 4.02 -15.97 6.72
N LYS A 117 2.82 -15.96 6.12
CA LYS A 117 1.70 -16.85 6.48
C LYS A 117 1.53 -18.02 5.51
N GLY A 118 2.38 -18.15 4.50
CA GLY A 118 2.23 -19.16 3.44
C GLY A 118 0.92 -19.01 2.65
N ALA A 119 0.40 -17.78 2.58
CA ALA A 119 -0.82 -17.45 1.84
C ALA A 119 -0.52 -16.97 0.40
N LEU A 120 0.76 -16.73 0.13
CA LEU A 120 1.36 -16.60 -1.19
C LEU A 120 2.45 -17.66 -1.26
#